data_AF-A0A918HPS9-F1
#
_entry.id   AF-A0A918HPS9-F1
#
_cell.length_a   1.000
_cell.length_b   1.000
_cell.length_c   1.000
_cell.angle_alpha   90.00
_cell.angle_beta   90.00
_cell.angle_gamma   90.00
#
_symmetry.space_group_name_H-M   'P 1'
#
loop_
_entity.id
_entity.type
_entity.pdbx_description
1 polymer ?
#
loop_
_entity_poly.entity_id
_entity_poly.type
_entity_poly.pdbx_seq_one_letter_code
_entity_poly.pdbx_strand_id
1 'polypeptide(L)'
;MTDPGEVERYRLPEQENERIFRVRIVPDLLEGRASQETPTVVFLVGQPGAGKSRVTEMVASVLNRHGGFADVDSDLYKPYHPTPPTRR
;
A
#
# COMPACT_ATOMS: atom_id res chain seq x y z
N MET A 1 -14.01 -7.54 -11.88
CA MET A 1 -14.96 -7.54 -10.75
C MET A 1 -14.63 -8.77 -9.93
N THR A 2 -14.16 -8.60 -8.69
CA THR A 2 -13.79 -9.74 -7.83
C THR A 2 -15.06 -10.49 -7.43
N ASP A 3 -15.05 -11.81 -7.54
CA ASP A 3 -16.17 -12.64 -7.10
C ASP A 3 -16.38 -12.47 -5.58
N PRO A 4 -17.57 -12.05 -5.11
CA PRO A 4 -17.87 -11.92 -3.69
C PRO A 4 -17.58 -13.21 -2.90
N GLY A 5 -17.78 -14.38 -3.51
CA GLY A 5 -17.47 -15.67 -2.89
C GLY A 5 -15.97 -15.90 -2.70
N GLU A 6 -15.14 -15.41 -3.62
CA GLU A 6 -13.69 -15.43 -3.45
C GLU A 6 -13.23 -14.44 -2.37
N VAL A 7 -13.83 -13.24 -2.33
CA VAL A 7 -13.51 -12.24 -1.29
C VAL A 7 -13.72 -12.82 0.10
N GLU A 8 -14.87 -13.44 0.34
CA GLU A 8 -15.16 -14.01 1.66
C GLU A 8 -14.25 -15.20 1.99
N ARG A 9 -13.89 -16.01 0.99
CA ARG A 9 -12.96 -17.14 1.17
C ARG A 9 -11.57 -16.72 1.63
N TYR A 10 -11.07 -15.58 1.14
CA TYR A 10 -9.76 -15.04 1.51
C TYR A 10 -9.86 -13.98 2.60
N ARG A 11 -11.03 -13.74 3.19
CA ARG A 11 -11.19 -12.76 4.26
C ARG A 11 -10.52 -13.28 5.53
N LEU A 12 -9.60 -12.48 6.07
CA LEU A 12 -9.01 -12.76 7.37
C LEU A 12 -9.96 -12.39 8.51
N PRO A 13 -9.93 -13.12 9.63
CA PRO A 13 -10.48 -12.63 10.89
C PRO A 13 -9.89 -11.26 11.22
N GLU A 14 -10.72 -10.35 11.76
CA GLU A 14 -10.34 -8.95 12.03
C GLU A 14 -9.05 -8.86 12.87
N GLN A 15 -8.93 -9.68 13.91
CA GLN A 15 -7.75 -9.70 14.76
C GLN A 15 -6.46 -10.10 14.01
N GLU A 16 -6.53 -11.06 13.08
CA GLU A 16 -5.35 -11.46 12.29
C GLU A 16 -5.02 -10.41 11.23
N ASN A 17 -6.05 -9.80 10.63
CA ASN A 17 -5.86 -8.67 9.72
C ASN A 17 -5.12 -7.51 10.41
N GLU A 18 -5.58 -7.12 11.59
CA GLU A 18 -4.97 -6.07 12.39
C GLU A 18 -3.54 -6.44 12.83
N ARG A 19 -3.32 -7.70 13.24
CA ARG A 19 -1.99 -8.18 13.61
C ARG A 19 -1.01 -8.07 12.44
N ILE A 20 -1.39 -8.52 11.25
CA ILE A 20 -0.55 -8.42 10.05
C ILE A 20 -0.26 -6.95 9.73
N PHE A 21 -1.27 -6.08 9.81
CA PHE A 21 -1.09 -4.65 9.57
C PHE A 21 -0.07 -4.05 10.54
N ARG A 22 -0.29 -4.18 11.85
CA ARG A 22 0.55 -3.55 12.88
C ARG A 22 1.94 -4.15 12.98
N VAL A 23 2.07 -5.47 12.85
CA VAL A 23 3.33 -6.19 13.14
C VAL A 23 4.18 -6.41 11.89
N ARG A 24 3.59 -6.36 10.69
CA ARG A 24 4.33 -6.62 9.44
C ARG A 24 4.29 -5.43 8.48
N ILE A 25 3.10 -4.94 8.13
CA ILE A 25 2.96 -3.88 7.10
C ILE A 25 3.52 -2.55 7.60
N VAL A 26 3.15 -2.14 8.82
CA VAL A 26 3.56 -0.85 9.38
C VAL A 26 5.09 -0.74 9.51
N PRO A 27 5.81 -1.69 10.14
CA PRO A 27 7.26 -1.61 10.27
C PRO A 27 8.02 -1.64 8.94
N ASP A 28 7.52 -2.41 7.97
CA ASP A 28 8.20 -2.62 6.69
C ASP A 28 7.94 -1.47 5.70
N LEU A 29 6.67 -1.03 5.58
CA LEU A 29 6.24 -0.12 4.52
C LEU A 29 5.89 1.29 4.99
N LEU A 30 5.61 1.53 6.28
CA LEU A 30 4.99 2.79 6.72
C LEU A 30 5.79 3.55 7.80
N GLU A 31 6.63 2.88 8.61
CA GLU A 31 7.40 3.48 9.72
C GLU A 31 8.69 4.18 9.30
N GLY A 32 9.24 5.11 10.10
CA GLY A 32 10.53 5.75 9.79
C GLY A 32 10.44 6.94 8.83
N ARG A 33 9.24 7.49 8.65
CA ARG A 33 8.95 8.70 7.87
C ARG A 33 8.80 9.84 8.87
N ALA A 34 9.35 11.02 8.55
CA ALA A 34 9.26 12.16 9.44
C ALA A 34 7.82 12.68 9.52
N SER A 35 7.34 12.92 10.74
CA SER A 35 6.07 13.63 10.94
C SER A 35 6.17 15.06 10.39
N GLN A 36 5.08 15.56 9.82
CA GLN A 36 5.00 16.90 9.24
C GLN A 36 3.92 17.71 9.95
N GLU A 37 4.19 18.97 10.27
CA GLU A 37 3.18 19.89 10.82
C GLU A 37 2.02 20.10 9.84
N THR A 38 2.34 20.15 8.55
CA THR A 38 1.38 20.23 7.45
C THR A 38 1.59 19.06 6.47
N PRO A 39 0.96 17.89 6.70
CA PRO A 39 1.14 16.73 5.85
C PRO A 39 0.57 16.96 4.46
N THR A 40 1.26 16.46 3.43
CA THR A 40 0.83 16.54 2.03
C THR A 40 0.43 15.15 1.54
N VAL A 41 -0.70 15.05 0.85
CA VAL A 41 -1.16 13.83 0.21
C VAL A 41 -1.22 14.06 -1.30
N VAL A 42 -0.67 13.12 -2.07
CA VAL A 42 -0.67 13.17 -3.53
C VAL A 42 -1.44 11.96 -4.05
N PHE A 43 -2.51 12.22 -4.80
CA PHE A 43 -3.27 11.17 -5.49
C PHE A 43 -2.80 11.04 -6.94
N LEU A 44 -2.28 9.87 -7.30
CA LEU A 44 -1.88 9.58 -8.67
C LEU A 44 -2.95 8.73 -9.36
N VAL A 45 -3.73 9.37 -10.22
CA VAL A 45 -4.87 8.74 -10.90
C VAL A 45 -4.65 8.73 -12.41
N GLY A 46 -5.02 7.62 -13.06
CA GLY A 46 -4.94 7.47 -14.51
C GLY A 46 -5.07 6.02 -14.94
N GLN A 47 -5.38 5.79 -16.21
CA GLN A 47 -5.52 4.44 -16.78
C GLN A 47 -4.22 3.61 -16.68
N PRO A 48 -4.31 2.26 -16.62
CA PRO A 48 -3.14 1.39 -16.74
C PRO A 48 -2.30 1.73 -17.97
N GLY A 49 -0.97 1.72 -17.84
CA GLY A 49 -0.06 2.08 -18.93
C GLY A 49 0.15 3.59 -19.18
N ALA A 50 -0.57 4.49 -18.51
CA ALA A 50 -0.42 5.95 -18.69
C ALA A 50 0.89 6.56 -18.16
N GLY A 51 1.89 5.74 -17.78
CA GLY A 51 3.17 6.23 -17.30
C GLY A 51 3.18 6.78 -15.87
N LYS A 52 2.17 6.46 -15.05
CA LYS A 52 2.08 6.91 -13.64
C LYS A 52 3.33 6.61 -12.83
N SER A 53 3.99 5.48 -13.08
CA SER A 53 5.25 5.10 -12.40
C SER A 53 6.32 6.18 -12.49
N ARG A 54 6.46 6.84 -13.65
CA ARG A 54 7.42 7.94 -13.83
C ARG A 54 7.05 9.17 -12.99
N VAL A 55 5.76 9.47 -12.87
CA VAL A 55 5.27 10.54 -12.01
C VAL A 55 5.47 10.19 -10.53
N THR A 56 5.23 8.95 -10.14
CA THR A 56 5.50 8.44 -8.79
C THR A 56 6.97 8.64 -8.42
N GLU A 57 7.91 8.28 -9.30
CA GLU A 57 9.35 8.49 -9.07
C GLU A 57 9.71 9.97 -8.86
N MET A 58 9.12 10.86 -9.66
CA MET A 58 9.34 12.31 -9.52
C MET A 58 8.80 12.84 -8.20
N VAL A 59 7.59 12.45 -7.80
CA VAL A 59 6.97 12.84 -6.53
C VAL A 59 7.77 12.28 -5.35
N ALA A 60 8.15 11.00 -5.41
CA ALA A 60 8.96 10.33 -4.40
C ALA A 60 10.30 11.07 -4.18
N SER A 61 10.98 11.48 -5.26
CA SER A 61 12.22 12.26 -5.18
C SER A 61 12.04 13.58 -4.42
N VAL A 62 10.89 14.24 -4.57
CA VAL A 62 10.58 15.47 -3.82
C VAL A 62 10.30 15.15 -2.36
N LEU A 63 9.39 14.23 -2.08
CA LEU A 63 8.98 13.90 -0.71
C LEU A 63 10.12 13.33 0.13
N ASN A 64 11.04 12.57 -0.47
CA ASN A 64 12.22 12.04 0.22
C ASN A 64 13.15 13.15 0.75
N ARG A 65 13.16 14.34 0.13
CA ARG A 65 13.90 15.50 0.67
C ARG A 65 13.25 16.12 1.91
N HIS A 66 12.00 15.75 2.19
CA HIS A 66 11.20 16.24 3.31
C HIS A 66 10.92 15.14 4.34
N GLY A 67 11.84 14.18 4.50
CA GLY A 67 11.72 13.13 5.51
C GLY A 67 10.90 11.91 5.07
N GLY A 68 10.67 11.75 3.77
CA GLY A 68 10.07 10.55 3.17
C GLY A 68 8.56 10.61 3.07
N PHE A 69 7.97 9.48 2.64
CA PHE A 69 6.54 9.33 2.50
C PHE A 69 6.13 7.87 2.76
N ALA A 70 4.85 7.67 3.06
CA ALA A 70 4.22 6.36 3.07
C ALA A 70 3.57 6.11 1.71
N ASP A 71 3.97 5.04 1.02
CA ASP A 71 3.33 4.64 -0.23
C ASP A 71 2.09 3.78 0.07
N VAL A 72 0.93 4.26 -0.32
CA VAL A 72 -0.36 3.60 -0.05
C VAL A 72 -0.89 3.00 -1.34
N ASP A 73 -0.45 1.78 -1.62
CA ASP A 73 -0.88 0.98 -2.77
C ASP A 73 -1.33 -0.41 -2.31
N SER A 74 -2.54 -0.79 -2.72
CA SER A 74 -3.11 -2.12 -2.43
C SER A 74 -2.23 -3.28 -2.91
N ASP A 75 -1.47 -3.09 -4.00
CA ASP A 75 -0.60 -4.12 -4.55
C ASP A 75 0.57 -4.43 -3.60
N LEU A 76 1.04 -3.44 -2.83
CA LEU A 76 2.12 -3.62 -1.86
C LEU A 76 1.69 -4.49 -0.67
N TYR A 77 0.39 -4.57 -0.37
CA TYR A 77 -0.11 -5.33 0.77
C TYR A 77 -0.39 -6.80 0.45
N LYS A 78 -0.55 -7.15 -0.84
CA LYS A 78 -0.85 -8.53 -1.28
C LYS A 78 0.14 -9.59 -0.77
N PRO A 79 1.47 -9.35 -0.77
CA PRO A 79 2.44 -10.34 -0.29
C PRO A 79 2.32 -10.67 1.21
N TYR A 80 1.68 -9.82 2.00
CA TYR A 80 1.51 -10.04 3.44
C TYR A 80 0.35 -10.98 3.77
N HIS A 81 -0.52 -11.28 2.80
CA HIS A 81 -1.62 -12.20 3.00
C HIS A 81 -1.09 -13.63 3.21
N PRO A 82 -1.52 -14.36 4.26
CA PRO A 82 -1.01 -15.70 4.55
C PRO A 82 -1.32 -16.74 3.45
N THR A 83 -2.45 -16.57 2.77
CA THR A 83 -2.93 -17.49 1.74
C THR A 83 -3.44 -16.69 0.55
N PRO A 84 -2.56 -16.08 -0.27
CA PRO A 84 -3.01 -15.27 -1.39
C PRO A 84 -3.68 -16.16 -2.46
N PRO A 85 -4.66 -15.65 -3.22
CA PRO A 85 -5.23 -16.38 -4.33
C PRO A 85 -4.13 -16.77 -5.31
N THR A 86 -4.01 -18.06 -5.61
CA THR A 86 -3.06 -18.55 -6.60
C THR A 86 -3.49 -18.04 -7.98
N ARG A 87 -2.61 -17.35 -8.70
CA ARG A 87 -2.82 -17.10 -10.13
C ARG A 87 -2.85 -18.45 -10.84
N ARG A 88 -4.01 -18.85 -11.36
CA ARG A 88 -4.12 -19.91 -12.37
C ARG A 88 -3.81 -19.33 -13.75
#